data_AF-A0AAW0WEC8-F1
#
_entry.id   AF-A0AAW0WEC8-F1
#
_cell.length_a   1.000
_cell.length_b   1.000
_cell.length_c   1.000
_cell.angle_alpha   90.00
_cell.angle_beta   90.00
_cell.angle_gamma   90.00
#
_symmetry.space_group_name_H-M   'P 1'
#
loop_
_entity.id
_entity.type
_entity.pdbx_description
1 polymer ?
#
loop_
_entity_poly.entity_id
_entity_poly.type
_entity_poly.pdbx_seq_one_letter_code
_entity_poly.pdbx_strand_id
1 'polypeptide(L)'
;MRLFVSVQLVSRAVQQIWRTPQSICATRGYLHACRSFSSNEVKSAVTPAEITTTPIPEITDAFPHLQTHESIHKFSLEQPDEFWGRLARSRLEWQKEFQVVRDHDMEKSAFRWFPDGQLNVSVNCVDRHARQHP
;
A
#
# COMPACT_ATOMS: atom_id res chain seq x y z
N MET A 1 -18.62 -40.28 -39.56
CA MET A 1 -17.20 -40.70 -39.59
C MET A 1 -16.45 -39.76 -38.66
N ARG A 2 -16.09 -40.27 -37.47
CA ARG A 2 -15.32 -39.55 -36.45
C ARG A 2 -13.93 -39.28 -36.99
N LEU A 3 -13.35 -38.11 -36.71
CA LEU A 3 -11.93 -37.97 -36.40
C LEU A 3 -11.75 -36.67 -35.58
N PHE A 4 -11.69 -36.87 -34.27
CA PHE A 4 -11.12 -35.93 -33.30
C PHE A 4 -9.64 -35.72 -33.65
N VAL A 5 -9.18 -34.46 -33.72
CA VAL A 5 -7.76 -34.15 -33.61
C VAL A 5 -7.57 -33.27 -32.39
N SER A 6 -6.77 -33.80 -31.47
CA SER A 6 -6.61 -33.45 -30.06
C SER A 6 -6.19 -32.02 -29.76
N VAL A 7 -6.87 -31.45 -28.76
CA VAL A 7 -6.44 -30.32 -27.92
C VAL A 7 -5.30 -30.77 -26.99
N GLN A 8 -4.17 -31.22 -27.54
CA GLN A 8 -2.99 -31.61 -26.75
C GLN A 8 -1.68 -30.94 -27.17
N LEU A 9 -1.64 -30.12 -28.21
CA LEU A 9 -0.36 -29.57 -28.69
C LEU A 9 0.10 -28.24 -28.07
N VAL A 10 -0.76 -27.52 -27.32
CA VAL A 10 -0.36 -26.25 -26.69
C VAL A 10 0.11 -26.44 -25.22
N SER A 11 -0.15 -27.60 -24.63
CA SER A 11 0.17 -27.84 -23.21
C SER A 11 1.63 -28.23 -22.94
N ARG A 12 2.42 -28.57 -23.96
CA ARG A 12 3.83 -28.97 -23.77
C ARG A 12 4.83 -27.82 -23.83
N ALA A 13 4.50 -26.71 -24.49
CA ALA A 13 5.40 -25.56 -24.60
C ALA A 13 5.45 -24.73 -23.30
N VAL A 14 4.33 -24.63 -22.56
CA VAL A 14 4.27 -23.85 -21.31
C VAL A 14 4.89 -24.60 -20.12
N GLN A 15 4.94 -25.93 -20.16
CA GLN A 15 5.54 -26.75 -19.09
C GLN A 15 7.06 -26.85 -19.14
N GLN A 16 7.72 -26.36 -20.21
CA GLN A 16 9.19 -26.30 -20.28
C GLN A 16 9.78 -25.01 -19.67
N ILE A 17 8.97 -23.98 -19.41
CA ILE A 17 9.45 -22.72 -18.83
C ILE A 17 9.64 -22.83 -17.30
N TRP A 18 8.91 -23.74 -16.63
CA TRP A 18 8.91 -23.85 -15.16
C TRP A 18 9.64 -25.10 -14.62
N ARG A 19 10.33 -25.86 -15.47
CA ARG A 19 11.12 -27.04 -15.05
C ARG A 19 12.60 -26.92 -15.45
N THR A 20 13.32 -25.94 -14.91
CA THR A 20 14.77 -26.04 -14.73
C THR A 20 15.22 -25.19 -13.54
N PRO A 21 15.54 -25.81 -12.39
CA PRO A 21 16.48 -25.21 -11.47
C PRO A 21 17.90 -25.45 -12.03
N GLN A 22 18.69 -24.38 -12.11
CA GLN A 22 20.15 -24.39 -12.27
C GLN A 22 20.71 -25.02 -13.55
N SER A 23 20.95 -24.22 -14.60
CA SER A 23 22.15 -24.29 -15.47
C SER A 23 22.04 -23.41 -16.72
N ILE A 24 21.92 -22.10 -16.55
CA ILE A 24 22.27 -21.14 -17.63
C ILE A 24 23.14 -20.06 -17.00
N CYS A 25 24.41 -20.40 -16.74
CA CYS A 25 25.49 -19.46 -16.48
C CYS A 25 26.80 -20.12 -16.91
N ALA A 26 27.00 -20.28 -18.22
CA ALA A 26 28.30 -20.64 -18.78
C ALA A 26 28.37 -20.26 -20.26
N THR A 27 28.30 -18.96 -20.60
CA THR A 27 28.89 -18.44 -21.85
C THR A 27 29.15 -16.93 -21.83
N ARG A 28 30.01 -16.48 -20.91
CA ARG A 28 31.01 -15.41 -21.12
C ARG A 28 31.60 -14.98 -19.77
N GLY A 29 32.77 -15.52 -19.46
CA GLY A 29 33.92 -14.75 -18.97
C GLY A 29 33.83 -13.84 -17.74
N TYR A 30 32.79 -13.90 -16.89
CA TYR A 30 32.79 -13.18 -15.62
C TYR A 30 32.22 -14.06 -14.51
N LEU A 31 33.13 -14.65 -13.72
CA LEU A 31 32.82 -15.30 -12.45
C LEU A 31 32.44 -14.23 -11.43
N HIS A 32 31.16 -13.93 -11.28
CA HIS A 32 30.64 -13.37 -10.03
C HIS A 32 29.76 -14.41 -9.36
N ALA A 33 30.22 -14.88 -8.21
CA ALA A 33 29.58 -15.89 -7.39
C ALA A 33 28.15 -15.47 -7.01
N CYS A 34 27.17 -16.29 -7.38
CA CYS A 34 25.84 -16.23 -6.76
C CYS A 34 26.00 -16.72 -5.31
N ARG A 35 26.06 -15.79 -4.35
CA ARG A 35 25.88 -16.13 -2.93
C ARG A 35 24.42 -16.53 -2.72
N SER A 36 24.21 -17.68 -2.09
CA SER A 36 22.91 -18.09 -1.57
C SER A 36 22.46 -17.08 -0.51
N PHE A 37 21.36 -16.38 -0.78
CA PHE A 37 20.72 -15.49 0.19
C PHE A 37 20.09 -16.35 1.28
N SER A 38 20.67 -16.31 2.49
CA SER A 38 20.14 -16.98 3.67
C SER A 38 19.19 -16.03 4.38
N SER A 39 17.96 -16.48 4.66
CA SER A 39 16.90 -15.70 5.31
C SER A 39 17.26 -15.20 6.72
N ASN A 40 18.40 -15.62 7.28
CA ASN A 40 18.87 -15.22 8.61
C ASN A 40 19.79 -13.99 8.60
N GLU A 41 20.05 -13.38 7.44
CA GLU A 41 20.93 -12.21 7.30
C GLU A 41 20.19 -10.87 7.28
N VAL A 42 18.86 -10.87 7.40
CA VAL A 42 18.08 -9.63 7.64
C VAL A 42 18.10 -9.33 9.14
N LYS A 43 19.26 -8.93 9.66
CA LYS A 43 19.29 -8.15 10.89
C LYS A 43 18.92 -6.73 10.48
N SER A 44 17.71 -6.31 10.83
CA SER A 44 17.23 -4.95 10.62
C SER A 44 18.25 -3.98 11.24
N ALA A 45 19.14 -3.42 10.41
CA ALA A 45 20.19 -2.49 10.80
C ALA A 45 19.63 -1.07 11.00
N VAL A 46 18.34 -0.96 11.33
CA VAL A 46 17.70 0.31 11.61
C VAL A 46 17.97 0.65 13.07
N THR A 47 19.00 1.47 13.29
CA THR A 47 19.23 2.11 14.58
C THR A 47 18.02 2.99 14.91
N PRO A 48 17.45 2.97 16.13
CA PRO A 48 16.27 3.76 16.48
C PRO A 48 16.40 5.28 16.26
N ALA A 49 17.63 5.78 16.17
CA ALA A 49 17.92 7.20 15.95
C ALA A 49 17.91 7.65 14.48
N GLU A 50 17.82 6.72 13.51
CA GLU A 50 17.85 7.02 12.07
C GLU A 50 16.55 6.58 11.38
N ILE A 51 15.42 6.76 12.06
CA ILE A 51 14.16 6.92 11.35
C ILE A 51 14.10 8.40 10.97
N THR A 52 14.62 8.74 9.78
CA THR A 52 14.44 10.07 9.20
C THR A 52 12.94 10.31 9.06
N THR A 53 12.33 10.87 10.11
CA THR A 53 10.95 11.32 10.08
C THR A 53 10.97 12.56 9.21
N THR A 54 10.82 12.37 7.90
CA THR A 54 10.47 13.49 7.02
C THR A 54 9.24 14.16 7.63
N PRO A 55 9.28 15.46 7.91
CA PRO A 55 8.11 16.15 8.43
C PRO A 55 6.98 15.93 7.44
N ILE A 56 5.83 15.51 7.96
CA ILE A 56 4.60 15.30 7.19
C ILE A 56 3.81 16.60 7.38
N PRO A 57 4.07 17.67 6.57
CA PRO A 57 3.47 19.00 6.77
C PRO A 57 1.95 18.92 6.85
N GLU A 58 1.40 17.99 6.06
CA GLU A 58 0.06 17.46 6.11
C GLU A 58 -0.57 17.29 7.51
N ILE A 59 0.17 16.69 8.43
CA ILE A 59 -0.28 16.42 9.80
C ILE A 59 0.03 17.62 10.68
N THR A 60 1.14 18.30 10.45
CA THR A 60 1.52 19.52 11.19
C THR A 60 0.50 20.64 11.01
N ASP A 61 -0.06 20.81 9.82
CA ASP A 61 -1.11 21.80 9.53
C ASP A 61 -2.43 21.47 10.25
N ALA A 62 -2.79 20.19 10.27
CA ALA A 62 -4.00 19.72 10.94
C ALA A 62 -3.81 19.70 12.47
N PHE A 63 -2.63 19.38 12.98
CA PHE A 63 -2.35 19.23 14.39
C PHE A 63 -1.03 19.93 14.76
N PRO A 64 -1.01 21.27 14.89
CA PRO A 64 0.22 22.03 15.15
C PRO A 64 0.89 21.73 16.50
N HIS A 65 0.23 21.03 17.41
CA HIS A 65 0.80 20.62 18.70
C HIS A 65 1.48 19.25 18.63
N LEU A 66 1.22 18.45 17.58
CA LEU A 66 1.82 17.13 17.37
C LEU A 66 3.01 17.25 16.42
N GLN A 67 4.19 17.46 17.00
CA GLN A 67 5.41 17.77 16.23
C GLN A 67 6.30 16.54 16.00
N THR A 68 6.24 15.54 16.88
CA THR A 68 7.06 14.34 16.78
C THR A 68 6.23 13.18 16.23
N HIS A 69 6.88 12.29 15.46
CA HIS A 69 6.26 11.05 14.98
C HIS A 69 5.60 10.26 16.12
N GLU A 70 6.28 10.14 17.26
CA GLU A 70 5.77 9.42 18.43
C GLU A 70 4.48 10.05 18.97
N SER A 71 4.41 11.39 19.05
CA SER A 71 3.22 12.10 19.51
C SER A 71 2.04 11.91 18.55
N ILE A 72 2.29 11.99 17.24
CA ILE A 72 1.30 11.79 16.19
C ILE A 72 0.77 10.35 16.25
N HIS A 73 1.68 9.38 16.31
CA HIS A 73 1.34 7.96 16.37
C HIS A 73 0.50 7.67 17.62
N LYS A 74 0.94 8.13 18.79
CA LYS A 74 0.20 7.99 20.04
C LYS A 74 -1.22 8.58 19.94
N PHE A 75 -1.34 9.80 19.41
CA PHE A 75 -2.64 10.45 19.26
C PHE A 75 -3.58 9.71 18.29
N SER A 76 -3.06 9.18 17.18
CA SER A 76 -3.85 8.39 16.22
C SER A 76 -4.43 7.10 16.81
N LEU A 77 -3.79 6.54 17.85
CA LEU A 77 -4.26 5.38 18.57
C LEU A 77 -5.22 5.75 19.71
N GLU A 78 -4.93 6.81 20.44
CA GLU A 78 -5.74 7.25 21.59
C GLU A 78 -7.07 7.88 21.15
N GLN A 79 -7.06 8.69 20.09
CA GLN A 79 -8.22 9.42 19.59
C GLN A 79 -8.39 9.23 18.07
N PRO A 80 -8.72 8.01 17.61
CA PRO A 80 -8.77 7.70 16.19
C PRO A 80 -9.85 8.48 15.44
N ASP A 81 -11.03 8.69 16.05
CA ASP A 81 -12.15 9.35 15.38
C ASP A 81 -11.87 10.83 15.13
N GLU A 82 -11.25 11.52 16.10
CA GLU A 82 -10.82 12.92 15.92
C GLU A 82 -9.70 13.01 14.89
N PHE A 83 -8.69 12.15 15.02
CA PHE A 83 -7.52 12.14 14.15
C PHE A 83 -7.92 11.95 12.67
N TRP A 84 -8.60 10.85 12.37
CA TRP A 84 -9.02 10.52 11.00
C TRP A 84 -10.15 11.42 10.51
N GLY A 85 -11.08 11.83 11.39
CA GLY A 85 -12.17 12.73 11.03
C GLY A 85 -11.67 14.10 10.60
N ARG A 86 -10.66 14.67 11.27
CA ARG A 86 -10.07 15.95 10.89
C ARG A 86 -9.28 15.83 9.59
N LEU A 87 -8.45 14.79 9.46
CA LEU A 87 -7.66 14.55 8.24
C LEU A 87 -8.57 14.37 7.02
N ALA A 88 -9.61 13.53 7.13
CA ALA A 88 -10.53 13.26 6.03
C ALA A 88 -11.28 14.51 5.55
N ARG A 89 -11.69 15.41 6.46
CA ARG A 89 -12.33 16.69 6.08
C ARG A 89 -11.34 17.67 5.45
N SER A 90 -10.09 17.69 5.92
CA SER A 90 -9.08 18.60 5.38
C SER A 90 -8.53 18.19 4.01
N ARG A 91 -8.57 16.89 3.67
CA ARG A 91 -7.86 16.35 2.50
C ARG A 91 -8.72 15.82 1.38
N LEU A 92 -9.96 15.49 1.65
CA LEU A 92 -10.86 14.97 0.65
C LEU A 92 -11.99 15.97 0.41
N GLU A 93 -12.32 16.16 -0.84
CA GLU A 93 -13.50 16.89 -1.27
C GLU A 93 -14.70 15.93 -1.21
N TRP A 94 -15.57 16.18 -0.25
CA TRP A 94 -16.79 15.40 -0.02
C TRP A 94 -17.94 16.05 -0.77
N GLN A 95 -18.73 15.23 -1.48
CA GLN A 95 -20.00 15.67 -2.04
C GLN A 95 -21.07 15.75 -0.95
N LYS A 96 -21.03 14.82 0.01
CA LYS A 96 -21.82 14.84 1.23
C LYS A 96 -20.91 14.54 2.41
N GLU A 97 -20.88 15.44 3.39
CA GLU A 97 -20.10 15.25 4.60
C GLU A 97 -20.60 14.06 5.44
N PHE A 98 -19.65 13.33 6.03
CA PHE A 98 -19.93 12.24 6.94
C PHE A 98 -20.16 12.75 8.37
N GLN A 99 -21.03 12.06 9.11
CA GLN A 99 -21.26 12.30 10.54
C GLN A 99 -20.46 11.32 11.39
N VAL A 100 -20.50 10.03 11.03
CA VAL A 100 -19.73 8.97 11.70
C VAL A 100 -18.39 8.77 11.00
N VAL A 101 -17.30 8.72 11.76
CA VAL A 101 -15.93 8.50 11.22
C VAL A 101 -15.68 7.02 10.96
N ARG A 102 -16.01 6.17 11.92
CA ARG A 102 -15.87 4.72 11.81
C ARG A 102 -16.99 4.02 12.56
N ASP A 103 -17.47 2.95 11.98
CA ASP A 103 -18.36 1.98 12.61
C ASP A 103 -17.70 0.60 12.50
N HIS A 104 -17.53 -0.08 13.63
CA HIS A 104 -16.85 -1.37 13.65
C HIS A 104 -17.50 -2.33 14.64
N ASP A 105 -17.64 -3.58 14.18
CA ASP A 105 -18.13 -4.71 14.95
C ASP A 105 -17.10 -5.83 14.81
N MET A 106 -16.35 -6.08 15.89
CA MET A 106 -15.31 -7.11 15.91
C MET A 106 -15.88 -8.52 15.85
N GLU A 107 -17.08 -8.75 16.41
CA GLU A 107 -17.72 -10.06 16.39
C GLU A 107 -18.17 -10.43 14.98
N LYS A 108 -18.71 -9.44 14.25
CA LYS A 108 -19.14 -9.63 12.86
C LYS A 108 -18.05 -9.37 11.83
N SER A 109 -16.82 -9.05 12.25
CA SER A 109 -15.72 -8.66 11.36
C SER A 109 -16.11 -7.56 10.36
N ALA A 110 -17.00 -6.65 10.79
CA ALA A 110 -17.51 -5.57 9.95
C ALA A 110 -16.79 -4.28 10.31
N PHE A 111 -16.13 -3.66 9.34
CA PHE A 111 -15.43 -2.39 9.50
C PHE A 111 -15.87 -1.43 8.41
N ARG A 112 -16.40 -0.28 8.80
CA ARG A 112 -16.87 0.77 7.89
C ARG A 112 -16.21 2.07 8.29
N TRP A 113 -15.69 2.78 7.30
CA TRP A 113 -15.15 4.13 7.46
C TRP A 113 -16.03 5.10 6.69
N PHE A 114 -16.39 6.20 7.34
CA PHE A 114 -17.22 7.27 6.78
C PHE A 114 -18.53 6.78 6.14
N PRO A 115 -19.36 5.96 6.83
CA PRO A 115 -20.49 5.27 6.22
C PRO A 115 -21.54 6.21 5.60
N ASP A 116 -21.72 7.41 6.14
CA ASP A 116 -22.71 8.39 5.67
C ASP A 116 -22.15 9.37 4.61
N GLY A 117 -20.83 9.35 4.42
CA GLY A 117 -20.13 10.26 3.53
C GLY A 117 -20.23 9.81 2.07
N GLN A 118 -20.32 10.78 1.17
CA GLN A 118 -20.27 10.52 -0.27
C GLN A 118 -19.18 11.38 -0.91
N LEU A 119 -18.35 10.76 -1.72
CA LEU A 119 -17.26 11.42 -2.44
C LEU A 119 -17.12 10.83 -3.83
N ASN A 120 -16.58 11.60 -4.76
CA ASN A 120 -16.21 11.14 -6.09
C ASN A 120 -14.67 11.05 -6.19
N VAL A 121 -14.16 9.87 -6.56
CA VAL A 121 -12.72 9.62 -6.65
C VAL A 121 -12.08 10.45 -7.75
N SER A 122 -12.71 10.54 -8.93
CA SER A 122 -12.18 11.34 -10.06
C SER A 122 -12.05 12.81 -9.71
N VAL A 123 -13.02 13.37 -8.97
CA VAL A 123 -12.96 14.77 -8.51
C VAL A 123 -11.75 15.01 -7.61
N ASN A 124 -11.48 14.06 -6.71
CA ASN A 124 -10.36 14.13 -5.78
C ASN A 124 -9.00 13.88 -6.45
N CYS A 125 -8.92 12.98 -7.42
CA CYS A 125 -7.64 12.63 -8.03
C CYS A 125 -7.25 13.55 -9.20
N VAL A 126 -8.23 14.09 -9.93
CA VAL A 126 -7.99 14.83 -11.18
C VAL A 126 -8.60 16.22 -11.10
N ASP A 127 -9.92 16.33 -10.95
CA ASP A 127 -10.62 17.58 -11.25
C ASP A 127 -10.22 18.73 -10.30
N ARG A 128 -9.93 18.45 -9.02
CA ARG A 128 -9.46 19.47 -8.08
C ARG A 128 -8.04 19.97 -8.41
N HIS A 129 -7.17 19.10 -8.89
CA HIS A 129 -5.79 19.44 -9.22
C HIS A 129 -5.71 20.13 -10.57
N ALA A 130 -6.48 19.67 -11.56
CA ALA A 130 -6.63 20.31 -12.86
C ALA A 130 -7.19 21.74 -12.74
N ARG A 131 -8.06 22.02 -11.76
CA ARG A 131 -8.53 23.39 -11.46
C ARG A 131 -7.44 24.31 -10.92
N GLN A 132 -6.50 23.79 -10.13
CA GLN A 132 -5.42 24.56 -9.51
C GLN A 132 -4.24 24.78 -10.47
N HIS A 133 -3.93 23.75 -11.27
CA HIS A 133 -2.80 23.71 -12.21
C HIS A 133 -3.26 23.06 -13.53
N PRO A 134 -3.92 23.83 -14.42
CA PRO A 134 -4.38 23.33 -15.72
C PRO A 134 -3.23 23.10 -16.69
#